data_AF-A0A1V1PKU8-F1
#
_entry.id   AF-A0A1V1PKU8-F1
#
_cell.length_a   1.000
_cell.length_b   1.000
_cell.length_c   1.000
_cell.angle_alpha   90.00
_cell.angle_beta   90.00
_cell.angle_gamma   90.00
#
_symmetry.space_group_name_H-M   'P 1'
#
loop_
_entity.id
_entity.type
_entity.pdbx_description
1 polymer ?
#
loop_
_entity_poly.entity_id
_entity_poly.type
_entity_poly.pdbx_seq_one_letter_code
_entity_poly.pdbx_strand_id
1 'polypeptide(L)' 'MTAAEASVATAIADGFTVDEIAKQRKASVATVRSQLQTVFSKAGVRRQSDLVRMWSIKT' A
#
# COMPACT_ATOMS: atom_id res chain seq x y z
N MET A 1 3.43 -3.40 11.25
CA MET A 1 3.78 -3.05 9.84
C MET A 1 5.19 -2.47 9.82
N THR A 2 5.93 -2.66 8.72
CA THR A 2 7.22 -1.97 8.51
C THR A 2 6.98 -0.55 7.97
N ALA A 3 7.99 0.33 8.06
CA ALA A 3 7.91 1.67 7.49
C ALA A 3 7.65 1.63 5.97
N ALA A 4 8.23 0.64 5.28
CA ALA A 4 8.03 0.50 3.85
C ALA A 4 6.61 0.08 3.48
N GLU A 5 6.03 -0.87 4.25
CA GLU A 5 4.63 -1.30 4.12
C GLU A 5 3.65 -0.15 4.37
N ALA A 6 3.90 0.65 5.41
CA ALA A 6 3.08 1.80 5.73
C ALA A 6 3.09 2.84 4.59
N SER A 7 4.28 3.17 4.08
CA SER A 7 4.40 4.11 2.96
C SER A 7 3.72 3.63 1.67
N VAL A 8 3.74 2.32 1.33
CA VAL A 8 2.99 1.80 0.16
C VAL A 8 1.50 2.00 0.38
N ALA A 9 1.01 1.60 1.55
CA ALA A 9 -0.40 1.68 1.87
C ALA A 9 -0.91 3.12 1.88
N THR A 10 -0.06 4.11 2.23
CA THR A 10 -0.48 5.53 2.33
C THR A 10 -0.69 6.05 0.93
N ALA A 11 0.29 5.82 0.06
CA ALA A 11 0.21 6.23 -1.32
C ALA A 11 -0.98 5.56 -2.04
N ILE A 12 -1.27 4.29 -1.74
CA ILE A 12 -2.47 3.62 -2.28
C ILE A 12 -3.77 4.28 -1.78
N ALA A 13 -3.82 4.68 -0.50
CA ALA A 13 -4.97 5.39 0.06
C ALA A 13 -5.14 6.79 -0.55
N ASP A 14 -4.03 7.45 -0.88
CA ASP A 14 -3.98 8.75 -1.55
C ASP A 14 -4.30 8.67 -3.06
N GLY A 15 -4.52 7.47 -3.60
CA GLY A 15 -4.93 7.24 -4.99
C GLY A 15 -3.79 6.99 -5.97
N PHE A 16 -2.54 6.88 -5.52
CA PHE A 16 -1.43 6.51 -6.39
C PHE A 16 -1.55 5.07 -6.88
N THR A 17 -1.09 4.83 -8.10
CA THR A 17 -0.93 3.49 -8.66
C THR A 17 0.35 2.82 -8.17
N VAL A 18 0.40 1.49 -8.25
CA VAL A 18 1.59 0.70 -7.89
C VAL A 18 2.82 1.11 -8.72
N ASP A 19 2.63 1.51 -9.97
CA ASP A 19 3.72 1.93 -10.87
C ASP A 19 4.29 3.30 -10.47
N GLU A 20 3.43 4.26 -10.12
CA GLU A 20 3.84 5.56 -9.61
C GLU A 20 4.60 5.43 -8.28
N ILE A 21 4.11 4.57 -7.38
CA ILE A 21 4.78 4.27 -6.10
C ILE A 21 6.15 3.65 -6.36
N ALA A 22 6.25 2.69 -7.29
CA ALA A 22 7.51 2.05 -7.65
C ALA A 22 8.53 3.07 -8.16
N LYS A 23 8.10 3.97 -9.07
CA LYS A 23 8.92 5.07 -9.60
C LYS A 23 9.38 6.02 -8.49
N GLN A 24 8.45 6.51 -7.66
CA GLN A 24 8.75 7.48 -6.62
C GLN A 24 9.71 6.92 -5.57
N ARG A 25 9.60 5.62 -5.26
CA ARG A 25 10.42 4.95 -4.25
C ARG A 25 11.66 4.27 -4.80
N LYS A 26 11.95 4.43 -6.10
CA LYS A 26 13.06 3.75 -6.81
C LYS A 26 13.08 2.24 -6.54
N ALA A 27 11.90 1.64 -6.47
CA ALA A 27 11.70 0.21 -6.21
C ALA A 27 11.11 -0.47 -7.44
N SER A 28 11.22 -1.80 -7.52
CA SER A 28 10.52 -2.54 -8.57
C SER A 28 9.02 -2.61 -8.28
N VAL A 29 8.20 -2.66 -9.34
CA VAL A 29 6.75 -2.91 -9.23
C VAL A 29 6.48 -4.21 -8.45
N ALA A 30 7.30 -5.25 -8.65
CA ALA A 30 7.18 -6.52 -7.92
C ALA A 30 7.40 -6.34 -6.41
N THR A 31 8.38 -5.52 -6.01
CA THR A 31 8.63 -5.18 -4.60
C THR A 31 7.43 -4.48 -3.98
N VAL A 32 6.85 -3.49 -4.68
CA VAL A 32 5.67 -2.76 -4.18
C VAL A 32 4.46 -3.69 -4.06
N ARG A 33 4.24 -4.59 -5.03
CA ARG A 33 3.16 -5.59 -4.96
C ARG A 33 3.33 -6.55 -3.79
N SER A 34 4.54 -7.03 -3.55
CA SER A 34 4.84 -7.93 -2.41
C SER A 34 4.61 -7.24 -1.06
N GLN A 35 5.02 -5.97 -0.94
CA GLN A 35 4.74 -5.15 0.23
C GLN A 35 3.22 -4.96 0.41
N LEU A 36 2.48 -4.66 -0.65
CA LEU A 36 1.03 -4.49 -0.60
C LEU A 36 0.30 -5.78 -0.20
N GLN A 37 0.73 -6.94 -0.71
CA GLN A 37 0.20 -8.24 -0.30
C GLN A 37 0.45 -8.51 1.19
N THR A 38 1.65 -8.16 1.67
CA THR A 38 1.98 -8.27 3.09
C THR A 38 1.11 -7.33 3.95
N VAL A 39 0.85 -6.11 3.47
CA VAL A 39 -0.06 -5.18 4.13
C VAL A 39 -1.46 -5.76 4.21
N PHE A 40 -2.01 -6.29 3.11
CA PHE A 40 -3.35 -6.91 3.09
C PHE A 40 -3.46 -8.05 4.11
N SER A 41 -2.48 -8.96 4.13
CA SER A 41 -2.43 -10.05 5.12
C SER A 41 -2.38 -9.53 6.56
N LYS A 42 -1.59 -8.49 6.83
CA LYS A 42 -1.43 -7.91 8.19
C LYS A 42 -2.62 -7.07 8.64
N ALA A 43 -3.30 -6.40 7.72
CA ALA A 43 -4.49 -5.61 7.99
C ALA A 43 -5.77 -6.46 7.98
N GLY A 44 -5.68 -7.76 7.65
CA GLY A 44 -6.83 -8.66 7.59
C GLY A 44 -7.81 -8.34 6.45
N VAL A 45 -7.38 -7.56 5.44
CA VAL A 45 -8.21 -7.15 4.31
C VAL A 45 -7.77 -7.88 3.04
N ARG A 46 -8.71 -8.10 2.12
CA ARG A 46 -8.43 -8.81 0.86
C ARG A 46 -8.46 -7.92 -0.38
N ARG A 47 -8.96 -6.68 -0.26
CA ARG A 47 -9.12 -5.77 -1.40
C ARG A 47 -8.49 -4.41 -1.11
N GLN A 48 -7.96 -3.79 -2.16
CA GLN A 48 -7.41 -2.43 -2.12
C GLN A 48 -8.44 -1.41 -1.61
N SER A 49 -9.72 -1.56 -2.01
CA SER A 49 -10.82 -0.72 -1.52
C SER A 49 -11.04 -0.79 -0.01
N ASP A 50 -10.83 -1.96 0.60
CA ASP A 50 -11.00 -2.16 2.04
C ASP A 50 -9.87 -1.47 2.81
N LEU A 51 -8.66 -1.49 2.24
CA LEU A 51 -7.49 -0.80 2.77
C LEU A 51 -7.67 0.73 2.73
N VAL A 52 -8.13 1.27 1.59
CA VAL A 52 -8.43 2.70 1.43
C VAL A 52 -9.45 3.16 2.47
N ARG A 53 -10.52 2.38 2.68
CA ARG A 53 -11.55 2.68 3.69
C ARG A 53 -11.00 2.68 5.12
N MET A 54 -10.15 1.71 5.47
CA MET A 54 -9.55 1.63 6.81
C MET A 54 -8.65 2.84 7.10
N TRP A 55 -7.95 3.35 6.10
CA TRP A 55 -6.97 4.43 6.28
C TRP A 55 -7.55 5.84 6.14
N SER A 56 -8.60 6.00 5.34
CA SER A 56 -9.35 7.26 5.28
C SER A 56 -10.03 7.63 6.61
N ILE A 57 -10.27 6.67 7.52
CA ILE A 57 -10.87 6.91 8.84
C ILE A 57 -9.82 7.34 9.89
N LYS A 58 -8.52 7.15 9.60
CA LYS A 58 -7.44 7.30 10.57
C LYS A 58 -6.57 8.55 10.39
N THR A 59 -7.05 9.53 9.60
CA THR A 59 -6.43 10.86 9.39
C THR A 59 -7.22 11.90 10.16
#